data_AF-A0A2J4YY52-F1
#
_entry.id   AF-A0A2J4YY52-F1
#
_cell.length_a   1.000
_cell.length_b   1.000
_cell.length_c   1.000
_cell.angle_alpha   90.00
_cell.angle_beta   90.00
_cell.angle_gamma   90.00
#
_symmetry.space_group_name_H-M   'P 1'
#
loop_
_entity.id
_entity.type
_entity.pdbx_description
1 polymer ?
#
loop_
_entity_poly.entity_id
_entity_poly.type
_entity_poly.pdbx_seq_one_letter_code
_entity_poly.pdbx_strand_id
1 'polypeptide(L)' 'MENLMASSNLIKQLQERGLIAQVTDEEALAERLAQGPIALYCGFDPTADSLHLGHLV' A
#
# COMPACT_ATOMS: atom_id res chain seq x y z
N MET A 1 12.59 -10.68 25.96
CA MET A 1 12.80 -9.35 25.35
C MET A 1 12.23 -9.41 23.94
N GLU A 2 10.91 -9.61 23.85
CA GLU A 2 10.18 -9.55 22.59
C GLU A 2 9.92 -8.07 22.33
N ASN A 3 10.54 -7.55 21.29
CA ASN A 3 10.59 -6.11 21.04
C ASN A 3 9.21 -5.63 20.60
N LEU A 4 8.66 -4.71 21.39
CA LEU A 4 7.43 -3.95 21.17
C LEU A 4 7.66 -2.95 20.01
N MET A 5 7.78 -3.46 18.78
CA MET A 5 7.79 -2.68 17.53
C MET A 5 6.62 -3.10 16.64
N ALA A 6 5.46 -3.33 17.25
CA ALA A 6 4.23 -3.71 16.56
C ALA A 6 3.42 -2.47 16.15
N SER A 7 4.06 -1.50 15.49
CA SER A 7 3.32 -0.65 14.56
C SER A 7 3.14 -1.49 13.31
N SER A 8 1.98 -2.12 13.20
CA SER A 8 1.56 -2.93 12.06
C SER A 8 2.17 -2.43 10.74
N ASN A 9 3.17 -3.13 10.21
CA ASN A 9 3.83 -2.73 8.97
C ASN A 9 2.81 -2.90 7.84
N LEU A 10 2.23 -1.78 7.39
CA LEU A 10 1.18 -1.74 6.37
C LEU A 10 1.60 -2.48 5.10
N ILE A 11 2.85 -2.30 4.66
CA ILE A 11 3.40 -3.00 3.48
C ILE A 11 3.36 -4.51 3.70
N LYS A 12 3.81 -4.99 4.86
CA LYS A 12 3.77 -6.42 5.20
C LYS A 12 2.35 -6.98 5.17
N GLN A 13 1.37 -6.26 5.72
CA GLN A 13 -0.03 -6.70 5.69
C GLN A 13 -0.59 -6.78 4.26
N LEU A 14 -0.20 -5.86 3.39
CA LEU A 14 -0.59 -5.88 1.98
C LEU A 14 0.09 -7.04 1.23
N GLN A 15 1.36 -7.33 1.54
CA GLN A 15 2.07 -8.51 1.02
C GLN A 15 1.40 -9.82 1.45
N GLU A 16 1.04 -9.97 2.73
CA GLU A 16 0.34 -11.15 3.27
C GLU A 16 -1.02 -11.40 2.57
N ARG A 17 -1.65 -10.33 2.06
CA ARG A 17 -2.89 -10.40 1.28
C ARG A 17 -2.68 -10.62 -0.21
N GLY A 18 -1.42 -10.64 -0.68
CA GLY A 18 -1.09 -10.72 -2.10
C GLY A 18 -1.43 -9.45 -2.89
N LEU A 19 -1.51 -8.28 -2.23
CA LEU A 19 -1.92 -7.00 -2.83
C LEU A 19 -0.74 -6.15 -3.32
N ILE A 20 0.50 -6.61 -3.19
CA ILE A 20 1.69 -5.93 -3.71
C ILE A 20 2.28 -6.76 -4.83
N ALA A 21 2.25 -6.23 -6.04
CA ALA A 21 2.99 -6.79 -7.17
C ALA A 21 4.47 -6.35 -7.14
N GLN A 22 4.71 -5.04 -6.98
CA GLN A 22 6.04 -4.43 -6.95
C GLN A 22 6.00 -3.19 -6.06
N VAL A 23 7.13 -2.86 -5.44
CA VAL A 23 7.29 -1.63 -4.67
C VAL A 23 8.67 -1.04 -4.96
N THR A 24 8.74 0.28 -5.09
CA THR A 24 10.01 1.00 -5.19
C THR A 24 10.54 1.26 -3.79
N ASP A 25 11.79 0.89 -3.52
CA ASP A 25 12.49 1.17 -2.25
C ASP A 25 11.61 0.87 -1.02
N GLU A 26 11.38 -0.42 -0.76
CA GLU A 26 10.49 -0.90 0.29
C GLU A 26 10.87 -0.38 1.68
N GLU A 27 12.18 -0.33 1.96
CA GLU A 27 12.71 0.13 3.25
C GLU A 27 12.39 1.62 3.45
N ALA A 28 12.71 2.48 2.48
CA ALA A 28 12.43 3.90 2.57
C ALA A 28 10.92 4.20 2.67
N LEU A 29 10.08 3.45 1.94
CA LEU A 29 8.62 3.62 2.01
C LEU A 29 8.07 3.17 3.39
N ALA A 30 8.57 2.07 3.94
CA ALA A 30 8.17 1.59 5.27
C ALA A 30 8.54 2.60 6.36
N GLU A 31 9.76 3.16 6.31
CA GLU A 31 10.19 4.23 7.22
C GLU A 31 9.32 5.46 7.07
N ARG A 32 9.00 5.88 5.83
CA ARG A 32 8.14 7.04 5.60
C ARG A 32 6.73 6.82 6.15
N LEU A 33 6.13 5.65 5.95
CA LEU A 33 4.81 5.32 6.49
C LEU A 33 4.80 5.33 8.03
N ALA A 34 5.91 4.93 8.67
CA ALA A 34 6.05 4.94 10.12
C ALA A 34 6.14 6.35 10.73
N GLN A 35 6.60 7.35 9.96
CA GLN A 35 6.72 8.74 10.42
C GLN A 35 5.35 9.45 10.56
N GLY A 36 4.29 8.90 9.98
CA GLY A 36 2.92 9.45 10.05
C GLY A 36 2.22 9.51 8.70
N PRO A 37 0.98 10.05 8.66
CA PRO A 37 0.13 10.04 7.47
C PRO A 37 0.80 10.64 6.22
N ILE A 38 0.47 10.06 5.07
CA ILE A 38 0.92 10.52 3.74
C ILE A 38 -0.26 10.68 2.80
N ALA A 39 -0.08 11.49 1.77
CA ALA A 39 -0.99 11.51 0.62
C ALA A 39 -0.54 10.43 -0.40
N LEU A 40 -1.52 9.76 -1.01
CA LEU A 40 -1.31 8.80 -2.11
C LEU A 40 -2.41 8.99 -3.17
N TYR A 41 -2.23 8.42 -4.36
CA TYR A 41 -3.23 8.51 -5.43
C TYR A 41 -3.34 7.18 -6.21
N CYS A 42 -4.51 6.97 -6.82
CA CYS A 42 -4.77 5.95 -7.84
C CYS A 42 -5.59 6.62 -8.95
N GLY A 43 -5.20 6.41 -10.21
CA GLY A 43 -5.79 7.10 -11.36
C GLY A 43 -6.64 6.18 -12.21
N PHE A 44 -7.72 6.73 -12.79
CA PHE A 44 -8.60 6.04 -13.72
C PHE A 44 -8.84 6.92 -14.93
N ASP A 45 -8.53 6.43 -16.13
CA ASP A 45 -8.88 7.11 -17.37
C ASP A 45 -10.37 6.86 -17.71
N PRO A 46 -11.10 7.88 -18.21
CA PRO A 46 -12.53 7.77 -18.53
C PRO A 46 -12.76 6.99 -19.84
N THR A 47 -12.45 5.69 -19.82
CA THR A 47 -12.52 4.79 -20.98
C THR A 47 -13.92 4.22 -21.22
N ALA A 48 -14.81 4.32 -20.23
CA ALA A 48 -16.22 3.92 -20.29
C ALA A 48 -17.07 4.81 -19.38
N ASP A 49 -18.38 4.63 -19.40
CA ASP A 49 -19.36 5.33 -18.54
C ASP A 49 -19.37 4.83 -17.08
N SER A 50 -18.72 3.69 -16.80
CA SER A 50 -18.58 3.10 -15.47
C SER A 50 -17.28 2.32 -15.32
N LEU A 51 -16.81 2.17 -14.08
CA LEU A 51 -15.76 1.23 -13.72
C LEU A 51 -16.30 -0.21 -13.70
N HIS A 52 -15.39 -1.17 -13.93
CA HIS A 52 -15.62 -2.61 -13.74
C HIS A 52 -14.65 -3.21 -12.71
N LEU A 53 -14.79 -4.50 -12.41
CA LEU A 53 -14.02 -5.24 -11.39
C LEU A 53 -12.49 -5.13 -11.51
N GLY A 54 -11.97 -4.78 -12.69
CA GLY A 54 -10.53 -4.59 -12.89
C GLY A 54 -9.95 -3.37 -12.19
N HIS A 55 -10.80 -2.45 -11.74
CA HIS A 55 -10.43 -1.22 -11.03
C HIS A 55 -10.61 -1.30 -9.51
N LEU A 56 -11.12 -2.44 -9.01
CA LEU A 56 -11.56 -2.57 -7.62
C LEU A 56 -10.41 -2.84 -6.64
N VAL A 57 -9.28 -3.35 -7.14
CA VAL A 57 -8.10 -3.74 -6.34
C VAL A 57 -7.07 -2.63 -6.35
#